data_AF-A0A7W0J700-F1
#
_entry.id   AF-A0A7W0J700-F1
#
_cell.length_a   1.000
_cell.length_b   1.000
_cell.length_c   1.000
_cell.angle_alpha   90.00
_cell.angle_beta   90.00
_cell.angle_gamma   90.00
#
_symmetry.space_group_name_H-M   'P 1'
#
loop_
_entity.id
_entity.type
_entity.pdbx_description
1 polymer ?
#
loop_
_entity_poly.entity_id
_entity_poly.type
_entity_poly.pdbx_seq_one_letter_code
_entity_poly.pdbx_strand_id
1 'polypeptide(L)'
;MGIMKNEFFNEQAEQSLVKSTIVKKYFWVWANVILSVMKKKGNSKIAYIDLFSGPGRYKDGASSTPIMILESAINDQNMCESLITIFNDKDEKNSQSLELEISKIPNIQKLKNKPSVLNNEIGTEIVKQFEQMRLVPTLLFFNIEIGTTLTSKTHPPPVIVH
;
A
#
# COMPACT_ATOMS: atom_id res chain seq x y z
N MET A 1 10.08 -32.56 3.82
CA MET A 1 9.04 -31.71 3.19
C MET A 1 8.88 -30.33 3.86
N GLY A 2 9.91 -29.78 4.54
CA GLY A 2 9.81 -28.50 5.28
C GLY A 2 10.70 -27.36 4.76
N ILE A 3 11.65 -27.64 3.87
CA ILE A 3 12.66 -26.66 3.41
C ILE A 3 12.10 -25.74 2.32
N MET A 4 11.39 -26.29 1.32
CA MET A 4 10.83 -25.53 0.19
C MET A 4 9.81 -24.45 0.60
N LYS A 5 9.09 -24.63 1.71
CA LYS A 5 8.07 -23.68 2.15
C LYS A 5 8.70 -22.38 2.67
N ASN A 6 9.81 -22.50 3.41
CA ASN A 6 10.49 -21.35 4.00
C ASN A 6 11.22 -20.51 2.96
N GLU A 7 11.85 -21.13 1.96
CA GLU A 7 12.51 -20.40 0.87
C GLU A 7 11.49 -19.60 0.04
N PHE A 8 10.35 -20.19 -0.30
CA PHE A 8 9.27 -19.52 -1.03
C PHE A 8 8.70 -18.30 -0.27
N PHE A 9 8.48 -18.42 1.05
CA PHE A 9 7.99 -17.30 1.85
C PHE A 9 9.03 -16.17 2.01
N ASN A 10 10.32 -16.51 2.10
CA ASN A 10 11.39 -15.52 2.16
C ASN A 10 11.53 -14.76 0.83
N GLU A 11 11.46 -15.46 -0.30
CA GLU A 11 11.53 -14.83 -1.62
C GLU A 11 10.35 -13.89 -1.87
N GLN A 12 9.14 -14.27 -1.43
CA GLN A 12 7.96 -13.41 -1.51
C GLN A 12 8.10 -12.15 -0.63
N ALA A 13 8.67 -12.28 0.57
CA ALA A 13 8.94 -11.15 1.46
C ALA A 13 9.98 -10.17 0.87
N GLU A 14 11.08 -10.69 0.30
CA GLU A 14 12.09 -9.87 -0.38
C GLU A 14 11.52 -9.13 -1.59
N GLN A 15 10.70 -9.80 -2.42
CA GLN A 15 10.04 -9.16 -3.55
C GLN A 15 9.06 -8.05 -3.12
N SER A 16 8.32 -8.26 -2.03
CA SER A 16 7.41 -7.26 -1.48
C SER A 16 8.18 -6.04 -0.94
N LEU A 17 9.32 -6.24 -0.29
CA LEU A 17 10.19 -5.15 0.17
C LEU A 17 10.77 -4.32 -0.98
N VAL A 18 11.23 -4.96 -2.06
CA VAL A 18 11.73 -4.27 -3.26
C VAL A 18 10.61 -3.44 -3.90
N LYS A 19 9.41 -4.02 -4.06
CA LYS A 19 8.24 -3.30 -4.59
C LYS A 19 7.88 -2.10 -3.73
N SER A 20 7.75 -2.26 -2.41
CA SER A 20 7.47 -1.17 -1.47
C SER A 20 8.51 -0.05 -1.56
N THR A 21 9.79 -0.40 -1.71
CA THR A 21 10.88 0.58 -1.87
C THR A 21 10.75 1.38 -3.17
N ILE A 22 10.40 0.73 -4.28
CA ILE A 22 10.19 1.39 -5.58
C ILE A 22 8.99 2.34 -5.49
N VAL A 23 7.87 1.87 -4.94
CA VAL A 23 6.63 2.65 -4.79
C VAL A 23 6.89 3.88 -3.93
N LYS A 24 7.58 3.72 -2.80
CA LYS A 24 8.00 4.83 -1.95
C LYS A 24 8.81 5.87 -2.75
N LYS A 25 9.84 5.45 -3.48
CA LYS A 25 10.69 6.37 -4.27
C LYS A 25 9.88 7.11 -5.33
N TYR A 26 9.03 6.39 -6.06
CA TYR A 26 8.17 6.97 -7.08
C TYR A 26 7.17 7.97 -6.48
N PHE A 27 6.51 7.60 -5.38
CA PHE A 27 5.61 8.49 -4.65
C PHE A 27 6.30 9.80 -4.28
N TRP A 28 7.51 9.76 -3.72
CA TRP A 28 8.22 10.97 -3.30
C TRP A 28 8.54 11.90 -4.46
N VAL A 29 9.00 11.34 -5.59
CA VAL A 29 9.26 12.14 -6.80
C VAL A 29 7.97 12.78 -7.31
N TRP A 30 6.90 11.98 -7.44
CA TRP A 30 5.59 12.46 -7.87
C TRP A 30 5.04 13.55 -6.92
N ALA A 31 5.06 13.30 -5.63
CA ALA A 31 4.49 14.17 -4.60
C ALA A 31 5.17 15.53 -4.60
N ASN A 32 6.51 15.58 -4.70
CA ASN A 32 7.25 16.83 -4.74
C ASN A 32 6.91 17.68 -5.98
N VAL A 33 6.78 17.04 -7.15
CA VAL A 33 6.40 17.74 -8.39
C VAL A 33 4.97 18.28 -8.28
N ILE A 34 4.02 17.43 -7.92
CA ILE A 34 2.61 17.81 -7.88
C ILE A 34 2.34 18.83 -6.79
N LEU A 35 2.93 18.68 -5.61
CA LEU A 35 2.74 19.62 -4.50
C LEU A 35 3.26 21.02 -4.86
N SER A 36 4.40 21.11 -5.55
CA SER A 36 4.93 22.37 -6.08
C SER A 36 3.94 23.06 -7.03
N VAL A 37 3.32 22.30 -7.93
CA VAL A 37 2.31 22.84 -8.86
C VAL A 37 1.02 23.23 -8.12
N MET A 38 0.55 22.43 -7.17
CA MET A 38 -0.65 22.73 -6.40
C MET A 38 -0.49 24.01 -5.59
N LYS A 39 0.63 24.16 -4.86
CA LYS A 39 0.89 25.35 -4.04
C LYS A 39 0.83 26.64 -4.86
N LYS A 40 1.34 26.63 -6.10
CA LYS A 40 1.24 27.76 -7.05
C LYS A 40 -0.21 28.09 -7.46
N LYS A 41 -1.10 27.11 -7.45
CA LYS A 41 -2.54 27.28 -7.75
C LYS A 41 -3.39 27.62 -6.52
N GLY A 42 -2.77 27.82 -5.35
CA GLY A 42 -3.48 28.12 -4.10
C GLY A 42 -4.13 26.89 -3.44
N ASN A 43 -3.90 25.68 -3.95
CA ASN A 43 -4.29 24.42 -3.29
C ASN A 43 -3.05 23.78 -2.68
N SER A 44 -3.15 23.19 -1.50
CA SER A 44 -2.01 22.51 -0.87
C SER A 44 -2.27 21.02 -0.65
N LYS A 45 -3.32 20.42 -1.21
CA LYS A 45 -3.64 19.01 -0.93
C LYS A 45 -3.14 18.08 -2.03
N ILE A 46 -2.59 16.95 -1.61
CA ILE A 46 -2.33 15.77 -2.46
C ILE A 46 -2.78 14.52 -1.68
N ALA A 47 -3.13 13.46 -2.39
CA ALA A 47 -3.55 12.21 -1.77
C ALA A 47 -2.67 11.03 -2.19
N TYR A 48 -2.38 10.16 -1.22
CA TYR A 48 -1.86 8.81 -1.46
C TYR A 48 -2.89 7.80 -0.99
N ILE A 49 -3.24 6.86 -1.87
CA ILE A 49 -4.23 5.83 -1.57
C ILE A 49 -3.61 4.46 -1.81
N ASP A 50 -3.65 3.60 -0.80
CA ASP A 50 -3.19 2.21 -0.90
C ASP A 50 -4.36 1.27 -0.69
N LEU A 51 -4.72 0.52 -1.73
CA LEU A 51 -5.92 -0.33 -1.71
C LEU A 51 -5.71 -1.71 -1.09
N PHE A 52 -4.45 -2.13 -0.94
CA PHE A 52 -4.03 -3.41 -0.35
C PHE A 52 -2.88 -3.15 0.63
N SER A 53 -3.20 -2.35 1.64
CA SER A 53 -2.22 -1.71 2.53
C SER A 53 -1.50 -2.68 3.49
N GLY A 54 -2.07 -3.85 3.75
CA GLY A 54 -1.47 -4.87 4.60
C GLY A 54 -1.37 -4.48 6.08
N PRO A 55 -0.64 -5.26 6.89
CA PRO A 55 -0.67 -5.19 8.35
C PRO A 55 0.19 -4.08 9.01
N GLY A 56 0.83 -3.21 8.24
CA GLY A 56 1.79 -2.21 8.75
C GLY A 56 3.22 -2.73 8.98
N ARG A 57 3.34 -3.94 9.55
CA ARG A 57 4.61 -4.67 9.73
C ARG A 57 4.45 -6.11 9.26
N TYR A 58 5.40 -6.59 8.48
CA TYR A 58 5.47 -7.99 8.06
C TYR A 58 6.05 -8.86 9.19
N LYS A 59 5.96 -10.20 9.03
CA LYS A 59 6.39 -11.16 10.07
C LYS A 59 7.87 -11.08 10.40
N ASP A 60 8.69 -10.64 9.46
CA ASP A 60 10.13 -10.39 9.61
C ASP A 60 10.45 -9.02 10.26
N GLY A 61 9.43 -8.23 10.58
CA GLY A 61 9.56 -6.89 11.13
C GLY A 61 9.72 -5.78 10.08
N ALA A 62 9.73 -6.10 8.78
CA ALA A 62 9.84 -5.10 7.74
C ALA A 62 8.59 -4.19 7.67
N SER A 63 8.81 -2.90 7.39
CA SER A 63 7.75 -1.91 7.23
C SER A 63 6.96 -2.12 5.95
N SER A 64 5.62 -2.08 6.02
CA SER A 64 4.78 -1.99 4.83
C SER A 64 4.84 -0.59 4.20
N THR A 65 4.36 -0.48 2.95
CA THR A 65 4.34 0.79 2.21
C THR A 65 3.65 1.93 2.96
N PRO A 66 2.43 1.76 3.55
CA PRO A 66 1.80 2.79 4.37
C PRO A 66 2.72 3.38 5.45
N ILE A 67 3.41 2.51 6.21
CA ILE A 67 4.27 2.98 7.29
C ILE A 67 5.48 3.73 6.75
N MET A 68 6.11 3.20 5.68
CA MET A 68 7.25 3.87 5.05
C MET A 68 6.91 5.26 4.51
N ILE A 69 5.69 5.45 3.98
CA ILE A 69 5.19 6.73 3.48
C ILE A 69 5.00 7.70 4.64
N LEU A 70 4.32 7.27 5.71
CA LEU A 70 4.04 8.10 6.87
C LEU A 70 5.32 8.52 7.62
N GLU A 71 6.23 7.58 7.88
CA GLU A 71 7.53 7.85 8.50
C GLU A 71 8.36 8.88 7.72
N SER A 72 8.22 8.89 6.39
CA SER A 72 8.89 9.88 5.55
C SER A 72 8.15 11.23 5.56
N ALA A 73 6.81 11.21 5.59
CA ALA A 73 5.97 12.40 5.57
C ALA A 73 6.09 13.25 6.84
N ILE A 74 6.21 12.63 8.02
CA ILE A 74 6.37 13.35 9.31
C ILE A 74 7.66 14.18 9.41
N ASN A 75 8.62 13.93 8.50
CA ASN A 75 9.90 14.62 8.44
C ASN A 75 9.93 15.72 7.36
N ASP A 76 8.85 15.91 6.60
CA ASP A 76 8.70 16.97 5.61
C ASP A 76 7.55 17.89 5.98
N GLN A 77 7.84 19.17 6.22
CA GLN A 77 6.83 20.14 6.64
C GLN A 77 5.72 20.32 5.60
N ASN A 78 6.07 20.32 4.31
CA ASN A 78 5.08 20.46 3.26
C ASN A 78 4.13 19.26 3.27
N MET A 79 4.65 18.04 3.41
CA MET A 79 3.81 16.84 3.50
C MET A 79 2.95 16.81 4.76
N CYS A 80 3.49 17.23 5.91
CA CYS A 80 2.72 17.35 7.14
C CYS A 80 1.45 18.21 6.96
N GLU A 81 1.55 19.30 6.19
CA GLU A 81 0.43 20.22 5.94
C GLU A 81 -0.53 19.72 4.85
N SER A 82 -0.03 18.92 3.91
CA SER A 82 -0.63 18.72 2.58
C SER A 82 -1.14 17.31 2.30
N LEU A 83 -0.48 16.30 2.86
CA LEU A 83 -0.72 14.92 2.50
C LEU A 83 -2.02 14.42 3.13
N ILE A 84 -2.87 13.80 2.31
CA ILE A 84 -4.01 12.98 2.71
C ILE A 84 -3.64 11.54 2.42
N THR A 85 -3.83 10.63 3.39
CA THR A 85 -3.57 9.20 3.18
C THR A 85 -4.81 8.38 3.50
N ILE A 86 -5.17 7.48 2.58
CA ILE A 86 -6.22 6.48 2.77
C ILE A 86 -5.61 5.11 2.51
N PHE A 87 -5.69 4.23 3.51
CA PHE A 87 -5.20 2.88 3.44
C PHE A 87 -6.38 1.93 3.59
N ASN A 88 -6.50 0.96 2.70
CA ASN A 88 -7.57 -0.03 2.72
C ASN A 88 -6.96 -1.43 2.73
N ASP A 89 -7.58 -2.35 3.46
CA ASP A 89 -7.35 -3.79 3.31
C ASP A 89 -8.68 -4.50 3.55
N LYS A 90 -8.94 -5.60 2.84
CA LYS A 90 -10.16 -6.38 3.04
C LYS A 90 -10.07 -7.25 4.30
N ASP A 91 -8.87 -7.62 4.72
CA ASP A 91 -8.66 -8.39 5.94
C ASP A 91 -8.67 -7.45 7.15
N GLU A 92 -9.70 -7.59 7.99
CA GLU A 92 -9.87 -6.77 9.19
C GLU A 92 -8.65 -6.81 10.12
N LYS A 93 -7.97 -7.96 10.21
CA LYS A 93 -6.77 -8.10 11.04
C LYS A 93 -5.63 -7.26 10.51
N ASN A 94 -5.49 -7.15 9.19
CA ASN A 94 -4.48 -6.29 8.58
C ASN A 94 -4.80 -4.81 8.88
N SER A 95 -6.05 -4.39 8.68
CA SER A 95 -6.47 -3.01 8.97
C SER A 95 -6.25 -2.65 10.44
N GLN A 96 -6.67 -3.50 11.38
CA GLN A 96 -6.46 -3.27 12.83
C GLN A 96 -4.97 -3.24 13.18
N SER A 97 -4.16 -4.17 12.64
CA SER A 97 -2.72 -4.19 12.83
C SER A 97 -2.08 -2.90 12.30
N LEU A 98 -2.49 -2.44 11.12
CA LEU A 98 -1.98 -1.21 10.51
C LEU A 98 -2.30 0.01 11.37
N GLU A 99 -3.52 0.15 11.89
CA GLU A 99 -3.88 1.24 12.81
C GLU A 99 -2.98 1.27 14.05
N LEU A 100 -2.75 0.09 14.65
CA LEU A 100 -1.85 -0.04 15.79
C LEU A 100 -0.41 0.37 15.43
N GLU A 101 0.11 -0.07 14.29
CA GLU A 101 1.46 0.32 13.84
C GLU A 101 1.57 1.82 13.54
N ILE A 102 0.54 2.42 12.93
CA ILE A 102 0.48 3.88 12.70
C ILE A 102 0.52 4.64 14.02
N SER A 103 -0.21 4.17 15.04
CA SER A 103 -0.24 4.82 16.36
C SER A 103 1.12 4.84 17.07
N LYS A 104 2.01 3.91 16.71
CA LYS A 104 3.37 3.80 17.26
C LYS A 104 4.36 4.73 16.57
N ILE A 105 4.01 5.31 15.41
CA ILE A 105 4.90 6.22 14.68
C ILE A 105 5.14 7.48 15.53
N PRO A 106 6.39 7.77 15.92
CA PRO A 106 6.69 8.96 16.68
C PRO A 106 6.30 10.21 15.89
N ASN A 107 5.65 11.16 16.55
CA ASN A 107 5.24 12.43 15.96
C ASN A 107 4.20 12.33 14.83
N ILE A 108 3.43 11.24 14.75
CA ILE A 108 2.37 11.09 13.74
C ILE A 108 1.33 12.22 13.76
N GLN A 109 1.14 12.85 14.93
CA GLN A 109 0.26 14.01 15.11
C GLN A 109 0.71 15.27 14.36
N LYS A 110 1.94 15.30 13.82
CA LYS A 110 2.39 16.40 12.93
C LYS A 110 1.61 16.44 11.62
N LEU A 111 1.06 15.31 11.18
CA LEU A 111 0.23 15.26 9.99
C LEU A 111 -1.10 15.98 10.26
N LYS A 112 -1.32 17.09 9.56
CA LYS A 112 -2.55 17.88 9.64
C LYS A 112 -3.77 17.05 9.26
N ASN A 113 -3.65 16.23 8.22
CA ASN A 113 -4.67 15.26 7.84
C ASN A 113 -4.26 13.90 8.42
N LYS A 114 -5.02 13.40 9.40
CA LYS A 114 -4.75 12.11 10.03
C LYS A 114 -4.88 10.98 9.01
N PRO A 115 -4.02 9.95 9.07
CA PRO A 115 -4.18 8.77 8.21
C PRO A 115 -5.50 8.06 8.47
N SER A 116 -6.21 7.70 7.40
CA SER A 116 -7.41 6.88 7.48
C SER A 116 -7.09 5.44 7.11
N VAL A 117 -7.51 4.49 7.95
CA VAL A 117 -7.49 3.06 7.64
C VAL A 117 -8.93 2.59 7.43
N LEU A 118 -9.16 1.85 6.37
CA LEU A 118 -10.46 1.32 5.98
C LEU A 118 -10.37 -0.21 5.92
N ASN A 119 -11.51 -0.85 6.16
CA ASN A 119 -11.67 -2.29 6.00
C ASN A 119 -12.79 -2.60 5.01
N ASN A 120 -12.57 -2.29 3.74
CA ASN A 120 -13.57 -2.50 2.69
C ASN A 120 -13.08 -3.50 1.65
N GLU A 121 -14.02 -4.30 1.14
CA GLU A 121 -13.81 -5.01 -0.12
C GLU A 121 -13.79 -4.00 -1.28
N ILE A 122 -12.86 -4.19 -2.21
CA ILE A 122 -12.73 -3.30 -3.37
C ILE A 122 -13.89 -3.57 -4.32
N GLY A 123 -14.83 -2.64 -4.37
CA GLY A 123 -16.01 -2.71 -5.21
C GLY A 123 -16.56 -1.33 -5.54
N THR A 124 -17.84 -1.25 -5.90
CA THR A 124 -18.49 0.00 -6.31
C THR A 124 -18.46 1.10 -5.25
N GLU A 125 -18.38 0.74 -3.97
CA GLU A 125 -18.38 1.71 -2.87
C GLU A 125 -17.08 2.51 -2.79
N ILE A 126 -15.94 1.89 -3.08
CA ILE A 126 -14.64 2.58 -3.09
C ILE A 126 -14.55 3.55 -4.28
N VAL A 127 -15.21 3.21 -5.41
CA VAL A 127 -15.30 4.07 -6.59
C VAL A 127 -16.03 5.38 -6.24
N LYS A 128 -17.16 5.29 -5.54
CA LYS A 128 -17.90 6.48 -5.09
C LYS A 128 -17.08 7.37 -4.16
N GLN A 129 -16.29 6.78 -3.27
CA GLN A 129 -15.39 7.55 -2.40
C GLN A 129 -14.35 8.32 -3.22
N PHE A 130 -13.82 7.73 -4.29
CA PHE A 130 -12.86 8.39 -5.17
C PHE A 130 -13.45 9.47 -6.07
N GLU A 131 -14.70 9.32 -6.51
CA GLU A 131 -15.40 10.35 -7.27
C GLU A 131 -15.51 11.67 -6.49
N GLN A 132 -15.64 11.58 -5.16
CA GLN A 132 -15.67 12.74 -4.27
C GLN A 132 -14.29 13.41 -4.10
N MET A 133 -13.19 12.71 -4.40
CA MET A 133 -11.81 13.21 -4.32
C MET A 133 -11.32 13.91 -5.60
N ARG A 134 -12.18 14.09 -6.62
CA ARG A 134 -11.83 14.58 -7.98
C ARG A 134 -10.97 15.84 -8.07
N LEU A 135 -10.94 16.66 -7.02
CA LEU A 135 -10.19 17.93 -6.97
C LEU A 135 -8.83 17.84 -6.26
N VAL A 136 -8.48 16.67 -5.72
CA VAL A 136 -7.19 16.41 -5.08
C VAL A 136 -6.36 15.50 -5.98
N PRO A 137 -5.20 15.95 -6.48
CA PRO A 137 -4.29 15.06 -7.19
C PRO A 137 -3.95 13.86 -6.32
N THR A 138 -4.17 12.67 -6.88
CA THR A 138 -4.12 11.41 -6.14
C THR A 138 -3.17 10.44 -6.82
N LEU A 139 -2.24 9.86 -6.05
CA LEU A 139 -1.53 8.65 -6.45
C LEU A 139 -2.23 7.47 -5.79
N LEU A 140 -2.82 6.62 -6.61
CA LEU A 140 -3.46 5.38 -6.19
C LEU A 140 -2.52 4.21 -6.45
N PHE A 141 -2.24 3.44 -5.42
CA PHE A 141 -1.46 2.22 -5.48
C PHE A 141 -2.37 1.00 -5.35
N PHE A 142 -2.17 0.04 -6.26
CA PHE A 142 -2.95 -1.19 -6.35
C PHE A 142 -2.01 -2.35 -6.63
N ASN A 143 -1.78 -3.19 -5.61
CA ASN A 143 -0.92 -4.35 -5.69
C ASN A 143 -1.69 -5.61 -5.33
N ILE A 144 -2.15 -6.33 -6.34
CA ILE A 144 -2.69 -7.68 -6.16
C ILE A 144 -1.52 -8.66 -6.18
N GLU A 145 -1.34 -9.41 -5.10
CA GLU A 145 -0.56 -10.65 -5.17
C GLU A 145 -1.38 -11.71 -5.89
N ILE A 146 -1.03 -11.97 -7.15
CA ILE A 146 -1.61 -13.10 -7.88
C ILE A 146 -0.98 -14.35 -7.29
N GLY A 147 -1.75 -15.10 -6.49
CA GLY A 147 -1.36 -16.45 -6.11
C GLY A 147 -1.19 -17.26 -7.38
N THR A 148 0.05 -17.59 -7.75
CA THR A 148 0.30 -18.54 -8.83
C THR A 148 -0.12 -19.91 -8.32
N THR A 149 -1.42 -20.20 -8.37
CA THR A 149 -1.91 -21.56 -8.27
C THR A 149 -1.53 -22.25 -9.57
N LEU A 150 -0.26 -22.67 -9.69
CA LEU A 150 0.12 -23.73 -10.61
C LEU A 150 -0.58 -24.99 -10.11
N THR A 151 -1.86 -25.16 -10.49
CA THR A 151 -2.47 -26.48 -10.46
C THR A 151 -1.70 -27.29 -11.50
N SER A 152 -0.83 -28.18 -11.04
CA SER A 152 -0.32 -29.27 -11.86
C SER A 152 -1.51 -30.16 -12.22
N LYS A 153 -2.25 -29.81 -13.27
CA LYS A 153 -3.08 -30.79 -13.96
C LYS A 153 -2.10 -31.74 -14.67
N THR A 154 -1.74 -32.81 -13.99
CA THR A 154 -1.16 -33.99 -14.61
C THR A 154 -2.20 -34.50 -15.61
N HIS A 155 -2.06 -34.13 -16.89
CA HIS A 155 -2.74 -34.85 -17.96
C HIS A 155 -2.16 -36.27 -17.99
N PRO A 156 -2.98 -37.34 -17.97
CA PRO A 156 -2.46 -38.66 -18.25
C PRO A 156 -1.94 -38.70 -19.70
N PRO A 157 -0.88 -39.46 -19.99
CA PRO A 157 -0.36 -39.58 -21.34
C PRO A 157 -1.44 -40.18 -22.26
N PRO A 158 -1.45 -39.83 -23.56
CA PRO A 158 -2.44 -40.36 -24.48
C PRO A 158 -2.28 -41.88 -24.58
N VAL A 159 -3.39 -42.59 -24.36
CA VAL A 159 -3.49 -44.02 -24.65
C VAL A 159 -3.48 -44.16 -26.17
N ILE A 160 -2.37 -44.65 -26.73
CA ILE A 160 -2.33 -45.09 -28.12
C ILE A 160 -2.95 -46.49 -28.13
N VAL A 161 -4.15 -46.58 -28.70
CA VAL A 161 -4.80 -47.87 -28.98
C VAL A 161 -4.26 -48.34 -30.33
N HIS A 162 -3.62 -49.51 -30.35
CA HIS A 162 -3.16 -50.21 -31.56
C HIS A 162 -4.33 -50.85 -32.30
#